data_AF-A0A0L1IZ50-F1
#
_entry.id   AF-A0A0L1IZ50-F1
#
_cell.length_a   1.000
_cell.length_b   1.000
_cell.length_c   1.000
_cell.angle_alpha   90.00
_cell.angle_beta   90.00
_cell.angle_gamma   90.00
#
_symmetry.space_group_name_H-M   'P 1'
#
loop_
_entity.id
_entity.type
_entity.pdbx_description
1 polymer ?
#
loop_
_entity_poly.entity_id
_entity_poly.type
_entity_poly.pdbx_seq_one_letter_code
_entity_poly.pdbx_strand_id
1 'polypeptide(L)'
;MMRGEFMDILIAEEQRLSSTSTSNHESPQLSDIMEESWKMGTLWYALALASPTGLFTVFYKQIQPIFLENCPEHDTFQQIMPWYWAQDWVKVAASKLSNRKEYDIRLQQAFEGDTMAK
;
A
#
# COMPACT_ATOMS: atom_id res chain seq x y z
N MET A 1 18.49 -0.23 15.31
CA MET A 1 19.91 -0.59 15.18
C MET A 1 20.07 -1.66 14.10
N MET A 2 19.61 -2.91 14.30
CA MET A 2 19.78 -4.01 13.32
C MET A 2 19.23 -3.76 11.89
N ARG A 3 18.08 -3.10 11.73
CA ARG A 3 17.50 -2.85 10.38
C ARG A 3 18.35 -1.90 9.54
N GLY A 4 18.81 -0.80 10.15
CA GLY A 4 19.59 0.21 9.44
C GLY A 4 20.89 -0.40 8.94
N GLU A 5 21.61 -1.06 9.84
CA GLU A 5 22.86 -1.76 9.51
C GLU A 5 22.67 -2.81 8.41
N PHE A 6 21.59 -3.60 8.45
CA PHE A 6 21.27 -4.55 7.39
C PHE A 6 21.06 -3.86 6.04
N MET A 7 20.27 -2.78 5.98
CA MET A 7 20.00 -2.07 4.72
C MET A 7 21.26 -1.37 4.20
N ASP A 8 22.06 -0.77 5.09
CA ASP A 8 23.33 -0.13 4.71
C ASP A 8 24.29 -1.14 4.06
N ILE A 9 24.40 -2.34 4.64
CA ILE A 9 25.21 -3.43 4.08
C ILE A 9 24.62 -3.92 2.75
N LEU A 10 23.31 -4.10 2.66
CA LEU A 10 22.64 -4.58 1.46
C LEU A 10 22.85 -3.62 0.28
N ILE A 11 22.65 -2.31 0.52
CA ILE A 11 22.86 -1.25 -0.49
C ILE A 11 24.33 -1.25 -0.96
N ALA A 12 25.28 -1.31 -0.03
CA ALA A 12 26.71 -1.32 -0.36
C ALA A 12 27.09 -2.55 -1.20
N GLU A 13 26.53 -3.71 -0.88
CA GLU A 13 26.78 -4.95 -1.62
C GLU A 13 26.15 -4.92 -3.03
N GLU A 14 24.93 -4.39 -3.17
CA GLU A 14 24.28 -4.21 -4.46
C GLU A 14 25.08 -3.28 -5.38
N GLN A 15 25.57 -2.15 -4.85
CA GLN A 15 26.41 -1.22 -5.61
C GLN A 15 27.70 -1.89 -6.10
N ARG A 16 28.31 -2.77 -5.28
CA ARG A 16 29.49 -3.56 -5.65
C ARG A 16 29.20 -4.54 -6.79
N LEU A 17 28.03 -5.18 -6.78
CA LEU A 17 27.61 -6.14 -7.80
C LEU A 17 27.19 -5.47 -9.12
N SER A 18 26.53 -4.31 -9.05
CA SER A 18 26.18 -3.49 -10.23
C SER A 18 27.42 -3.01 -10.97
N SER A 19 28.50 -2.69 -10.24
CA SER A 19 29.78 -2.28 -10.83
C SER A 19 30.48 -3.38 -11.65
N THR A 20 30.09 -4.65 -11.47
CA THR A 20 30.71 -5.82 -12.10
C THR A 20 29.86 -6.38 -13.26
N SER A 21 28.60 -5.95 -13.38
CA SER A 21 27.63 -6.50 -14.33
C SER A 21 27.49 -5.61 -15.58
N THR A 22 27.86 -6.14 -16.75
CA THR A 22 27.83 -5.43 -18.05
C THR A 22 26.47 -5.45 -18.75
N SER A 23 25.41 -5.90 -18.07
CA SER A 23 24.06 -6.01 -18.66
C SER A 23 23.23 -4.76 -18.39
N ASN A 24 22.86 -4.04 -19.46
CA ASN A 24 22.00 -2.85 -19.50
C ASN A 24 20.52 -3.10 -19.09
N HIS A 25 20.23 -4.13 -18.30
CA HIS A 25 18.88 -4.36 -17.80
C HIS A 25 18.79 -3.78 -16.40
N GLU A 26 18.20 -2.60 -16.27
CA GLU A 26 17.89 -1.97 -14.98
C GLU A 26 16.76 -2.76 -14.29
N SER A 27 17.12 -3.89 -13.66
CA SER A 27 16.23 -4.51 -12.69
C SER A 27 16.18 -3.62 -11.44
N PRO A 28 14.99 -3.42 -10.84
CA PRO A 28 14.89 -2.69 -9.58
C PRO A 28 15.80 -3.30 -8.52
N GLN A 29 16.51 -2.46 -7.76
CA GLN A 29 17.40 -2.92 -6.69
C GLN A 29 16.55 -3.58 -5.59
N LEU A 30 17.05 -4.67 -5.00
CA LEU A 30 16.35 -5.36 -3.92
C LEU A 30 16.25 -4.46 -2.69
N SER A 31 17.26 -3.62 -2.41
CA SER A 31 17.18 -2.63 -1.34
C SER A 31 15.97 -1.70 -1.49
N ASP A 32 15.73 -1.16 -2.69
CA ASP A 32 14.57 -0.30 -2.98
C ASP A 32 13.25 -1.04 -2.73
N ILE A 33 13.13 -2.27 -3.26
CA ILE A 33 11.94 -3.10 -3.08
C ILE A 33 11.71 -3.41 -1.60
N MET A 34 12.77 -3.72 -0.86
CA MET A 34 12.69 -4.01 0.56
C MET A 34 12.29 -2.79 1.37
N GLU A 35 12.82 -1.61 1.05
CA GLU A 35 12.44 -0.35 1.70
C GLU A 35 10.96 -0.02 1.45
N GLU A 36 10.51 -0.10 0.19
CA GLU A 36 9.11 0.13 -0.17
C GLU A 36 8.19 -0.88 0.53
N SER A 37 8.55 -2.17 0.52
CA SER A 37 7.79 -3.23 1.18
C SER A 37 7.67 -3.03 2.69
N TRP A 38 8.69 -2.43 3.31
CA TRP A 38 8.66 -2.06 4.72
C TRP A 38 7.73 -0.87 4.98
N LYS A 39 7.86 0.18 4.16
CA LYS A 39 7.07 1.41 4.26
C LYS A 39 5.57 1.15 4.06
N MET A 40 5.23 0.31 3.09
CA MET A 40 3.85 -0.07 2.81
C MET A 40 3.30 -1.13 3.80
N GLY A 41 4.17 -1.77 4.59
CA GLY A 41 3.79 -2.80 5.55
C GLY A 41 3.60 -4.19 4.94
N THR A 42 3.84 -4.38 3.64
CA THR A 42 3.73 -5.66 2.91
C THR A 42 4.58 -6.75 3.55
N LEU A 43 5.81 -6.41 3.96
CA LEU A 43 6.68 -7.36 4.65
C LEU A 43 6.05 -7.83 5.96
N TRP A 44 5.52 -6.90 6.76
CA TRP A 44 4.91 -7.23 8.04
C TRP A 44 3.69 -8.12 7.86
N TYR A 45 2.92 -7.90 6.80
CA TYR A 45 1.81 -8.77 6.44
C TYR A 45 2.28 -10.19 6.11
N ALA A 46 3.32 -10.34 5.28
CA ALA A 46 3.91 -11.64 4.96
C ALA A 46 4.47 -12.35 6.22
N LEU A 47 5.14 -11.62 7.10
CA LEU A 47 5.66 -12.15 8.36
C LEU A 47 4.53 -12.61 9.31
N ALA A 48 3.45 -11.84 9.38
CA ALA A 48 2.31 -12.14 10.21
C ALA A 48 1.55 -13.40 9.71
N LEU A 49 1.50 -13.61 8.39
CA LEU A 49 0.96 -14.84 7.79
C LEU A 49 1.84 -16.06 8.08
N ALA A 50 3.16 -15.89 8.11
CA ALA A 50 4.09 -16.99 8.39
C ALA A 50 4.04 -17.46 9.87
N SER A 51 3.59 -16.59 10.79
CA SER A 51 3.49 -16.90 12.21
C SER A 51 2.12 -16.49 12.76
N PRO A 52 1.13 -17.40 12.76
CA PRO A 52 -0.21 -17.13 13.29
C PRO A 52 -0.21 -16.66 14.75
N THR A 53 0.75 -17.13 15.56
CA THR A 53 0.92 -16.71 16.96
C THR A 53 1.46 -15.29 17.10
N GLY A 54 2.26 -14.81 16.13
CA GLY A 54 2.79 -13.45 16.10
C GLY A 54 1.87 -12.42 15.45
N LEU A 55 0.83 -12.87 14.73
CA LEU A 55 -0.05 -12.03 13.90
C LEU A 55 -0.57 -10.80 14.63
N PHE A 56 -1.17 -10.96 15.81
CA PHE A 56 -1.72 -9.82 16.57
C PHE A 56 -0.64 -8.83 16.98
N THR A 57 0.50 -9.33 17.46
CA THR A 57 1.63 -8.48 17.86
C THR A 57 2.17 -7.69 16.68
N VAL A 58 2.33 -8.32 15.52
CA VAL A 58 2.78 -7.65 14.29
C VAL A 58 1.74 -6.65 13.81
N PHE A 59 0.46 -7.02 13.82
CA PHE A 59 -0.62 -6.15 13.40
C PHE A 59 -0.66 -4.86 14.22
N TYR A 60 -0.78 -4.97 15.56
CA TYR A 60 -0.90 -3.79 16.42
C TYR A 60 0.36 -2.91 16.44
N LYS A 61 1.56 -3.50 16.33
CA LYS A 61 2.81 -2.74 16.41
C LYS A 61 3.29 -2.17 15.08
N GLN A 62 3.05 -2.87 13.97
CA GLN A 62 3.70 -2.56 12.69
C GLN A 62 2.72 -2.23 11.58
N ILE A 63 1.52 -2.83 11.56
CA ILE A 63 0.55 -2.65 10.46
C ILE A 63 -0.45 -1.55 10.79
N GLN A 64 -1.09 -1.64 11.95
CA GLN A 64 -2.13 -0.70 12.39
C GLN A 64 -1.66 0.77 12.36
N PRO A 65 -0.45 1.13 12.83
CA PRO A 65 0.00 2.53 12.80
C PRO A 65 0.06 3.14 11.39
N ILE A 66 0.31 2.33 10.36
CA ILE A 66 0.38 2.79 8.96
C ILE A 66 -0.99 3.29 8.49
N PHE A 67 -2.07 2.64 8.91
CA PHE A 67 -3.44 3.00 8.53
C PHE A 67 -4.01 4.12 9.41
N LEU A 68 -3.58 4.22 10.67
CA LEU A 68 -4.12 5.17 11.65
C LEU A 68 -3.26 6.42 11.84
N GLU A 69 -2.22 6.61 11.03
CA GLU A 69 -1.36 7.80 11.05
C GLU A 69 -2.19 9.10 10.97
N ASN A 70 -3.26 9.08 10.17
CA ASN A 70 -4.16 10.22 9.97
C ASN A 70 -5.38 10.22 10.93
N CYS A 71 -5.46 9.28 11.87
CA CYS A 71 -6.52 9.19 12.88
C CYS A 71 -5.97 8.68 14.23
N PRO A 72 -5.14 9.49 14.91
CA PRO A 72 -4.50 9.09 16.16
C PRO A 72 -5.50 8.92 17.33
N GLU A 73 -6.60 9.66 17.31
CA GLU A 73 -7.69 9.55 18.30
C GLU A 73 -8.90 8.85 17.67
N HIS A 74 -9.23 7.67 18.16
CA HIS A 74 -10.39 6.89 17.73
C HIS A 74 -10.94 6.09 18.91
N ASP A 75 -12.11 6.49 19.40
CA ASP A 75 -12.73 5.87 20.59
C ASP A 75 -13.68 4.72 20.22
N THR A 76 -14.14 4.69 18.97
CA THR A 76 -15.19 3.76 18.52
C THR A 76 -14.81 3.02 17.26
N PHE A 77 -15.33 1.80 17.13
CA PHE A 77 -15.13 0.96 15.94
C PHE A 77 -15.57 1.66 14.65
N GLN A 78 -16.61 2.49 14.71
CA GLN A 78 -17.10 3.22 13.54
C GLN A 78 -16.14 4.30 13.04
N GLN A 79 -15.33 4.88 13.94
CA GLN A 79 -14.33 5.89 13.59
C GLN A 79 -13.06 5.27 13.01
N ILE A 80 -12.65 4.10 13.51
CA ILE A 80 -11.42 3.41 13.07
C ILE A 80 -11.60 2.61 11.78
N MET A 81 -12.79 2.03 11.57
CA MET A 81 -13.04 1.06 10.49
C MET A 81 -12.73 1.61 9.08
N PRO A 82 -13.13 2.83 8.71
CA PRO A 82 -12.86 3.35 7.36
C PRO A 82 -11.38 3.46 7.03
N TRP A 83 -10.53 3.69 8.03
CA TRP A 83 -9.07 3.79 7.86
C TRP A 83 -8.40 2.48 7.49
N TYR A 84 -9.02 1.33 7.78
CA TYR A 84 -8.51 0.03 7.31
C TYR A 84 -8.86 -0.28 5.85
N TRP A 85 -9.75 0.49 5.21
CA TRP A 85 -10.08 0.29 3.80
C TRP A 85 -9.04 0.87 2.85
N ALA A 86 -8.35 1.93 3.28
CA ALA A 86 -7.24 2.52 2.56
C ALA A 86 -6.40 3.40 3.50
N GLN A 87 -5.09 3.45 3.26
CA GLN A 87 -4.16 4.29 4.04
C GLN A 87 -4.55 5.78 4.02
N ASP A 88 -5.07 6.26 2.89
CA ASP A 88 -5.67 7.59 2.75
C ASP A 88 -7.15 7.45 2.38
N TRP A 89 -7.94 7.01 3.37
CA TRP A 89 -9.38 6.80 3.21
C TRP A 89 -10.09 8.06 2.69
N VAL A 90 -9.73 9.24 3.17
CA VAL A 90 -10.38 10.51 2.77
C VAL A 90 -10.21 10.76 1.29
N LYS A 91 -8.98 10.63 0.77
CA LYS A 91 -8.70 10.77 -0.66
C LYS A 91 -9.38 9.70 -1.50
N VAL A 92 -9.35 8.44 -1.03
CA VAL A 92 -10.00 7.32 -1.74
C VAL A 92 -11.51 7.53 -1.81
N ALA A 93 -12.16 7.94 -0.71
CA ALA A 93 -13.58 8.24 -0.66
C ALA A 93 -13.95 9.39 -1.61
N ALA A 94 -13.17 10.48 -1.61
CA ALA A 94 -13.38 11.60 -2.53
C ALA A 94 -13.26 11.19 -4.00
N SER A 95 -12.21 10.41 -4.34
CA SER A 95 -12.01 9.88 -5.68
C SER A 95 -13.15 8.96 -6.10
N LYS A 96 -13.59 8.04 -5.22
CA LYS A 96 -14.72 7.14 -5.49
C LYS A 96 -16.03 7.91 -5.70
N LEU A 97 -16.27 8.99 -4.96
CA LEU A 97 -17.46 9.82 -5.15
C LEU A 97 -17.44 10.53 -6.51
N SER A 98 -16.28 11.03 -6.94
CA SER A 98 -16.11 11.62 -8.27
C SER A 98 -16.32 10.58 -9.37
N ASN A 99 -15.71 9.40 -9.23
CA ASN A 99 -15.84 8.30 -10.18
C ASN A 99 -17.29 7.82 -10.30
N ARG A 100 -18.05 7.82 -9.19
CA ARG A 100 -19.48 7.49 -9.22
C ARG A 100 -20.27 8.48 -10.07
N LYS A 101 -20.07 9.79 -9.87
CA LYS A 101 -20.76 10.82 -10.67
C LYS A 101 -20.50 10.65 -12.17
N GLU A 102 -19.24 10.41 -12.54
CA GLU A 102 -18.86 10.18 -13.94
C GLU A 102 -19.50 8.89 -14.48
N TYR A 103 -19.48 7.82 -13.70
CA TYR A 103 -20.11 6.56 -14.06
C TYR A 103 -21.62 6.72 -14.27
N ASP A 104 -22.32 7.46 -13.39
CA ASP A 104 -23.76 7.70 -13.50
C ASP A 104 -24.11 8.45 -14.81
N ILE A 105 -23.32 9.46 -15.20
CA ILE A 105 -23.48 10.19 -16.47
C ILE A 105 -23.31 9.25 -17.66
N ARG A 106 -22.23 8.46 -17.66
CA ARG A 106 -21.96 7.49 -18.73
C ARG A 106 -23.04 6.42 -18.83
N LEU A 107 -23.56 5.98 -17.69
CA LEU A 107 -24.62 4.98 -17.61
C LEU A 107 -25.90 5.54 -18.24
N GLN A 108 -26.29 6.76 -17.88
CA GLN A 108 -27.45 7.43 -18.46
C GLN A 108 -27.31 7.54 -19.99
N GLN A 109 -26.17 8.01 -20.49
CA GLN A 109 -25.90 8.13 -21.92
C GLN A 109 -25.99 6.79 -22.66
N ALA A 110 -25.48 5.71 -22.06
CA ALA A 110 -25.52 4.39 -22.67
C ALA A 110 -26.97 3.88 -22.85
N PHE A 111 -27.84 4.14 -21.88
CA PHE A 111 -29.25 3.72 -21.97
C PHE A 111 -30.12 4.66 -22.83
N GLU A 112 -29.86 5.96 -22.83
CA GLU A 112 -30.58 6.92 -23.68
C GLU A 112 -30.19 6.78 -25.17
N GLY A 113 -28.92 6.49 -25.46
CA GLY A 113 -28.45 6.21 -26.81
C GLY A 113 -29.04 4.94 -27.42
N ASP A 114 -29.36 3.94 -26.59
CA ASP A 114 -30.01 2.69 -27.02
C ASP A 114 -31.51 2.90 -27.34
N THR A 115 -32.17 3.84 -26.65
CA THR A 115 -33.56 4.21 -26.95
C THR A 115 -33.76 5.03 -28.22
N MET A 116 -32.72 5.73 -28.71
CA MET A 116 -32.76 6.52 -29.95
C MET A 116 -32.31 5.72 -31.19
N ALA A 117 -31.73 4.53 -31.00
CA ALA A 117 -31.26 3.66 -32.08
C ALA A 117 -32.29 2.57 -32.48
N LYS A 118 -33.49 2.59 -31.89
CA LYS A 118 -34.59 1.67 -32.16
C LYS A 118 -35.81 2.40 -32.70
#